data_AF-A0A1F4R2D1-F1
#
_entry.id   AF-A0A1F4R2D1-F1
#
_cell.length_a   1.000
_cell.length_b   1.000
_cell.length_c   1.000
_cell.angle_alpha   90.00
_cell.angle_beta   90.00
_cell.angle_gamma   90.00
#
_symmetry.space_group_name_H-M   'P 1'
#
loop_
_entity.id
_entity.type
_entity.pdbx_description
1 polymer ?
#
loop_
_entity_poly.entity_id
_entity_poly.type
_entity_poly.pdbx_seq_one_letter_code
_entity_poly.pdbx_strand_id
1 'polypeptide(L)'
;MSLTETEIKESIIDTYTKVASNGRLVAERFYSPEELQGLPTSAVELALGVGNPVRHAGLRPGEVALDLGSGAGIDTLQAARKVGPSGKAIGLDMTPEMIRRARANAQAMGLANVEILEGPMEAMPIPDASVDAIISNGVINLTMRKSQVFREIHRVLKPGGRFCVADMLINGELPDEVLNHPTAWTG
;
A
#
# COMPACT_ATOMS: atom_id res chain seq x y z
N MET A 1 -16.22 17.62 18.79
CA MET A 1 -17.02 16.58 18.10
C MET A 1 -16.01 15.64 17.45
N SER A 2 -16.03 14.35 17.78
CA SER A 2 -15.16 13.36 17.13
C SER A 2 -15.65 13.11 15.70
N LEU A 3 -14.74 13.08 14.73
CA LEU A 3 -15.08 12.74 13.34
C LEU A 3 -15.60 11.29 13.24
N THR A 4 -16.54 11.07 12.34
CA THR A 4 -17.03 9.74 11.99
C THR A 4 -16.08 9.01 11.03
N GLU A 5 -16.15 7.68 10.96
CA GLU A 5 -15.30 6.86 10.08
C GLU A 5 -15.44 7.26 8.61
N THR A 6 -16.65 7.61 8.18
CA THR A 6 -16.94 8.07 6.83
C THR A 6 -16.26 9.40 6.54
N GLU A 7 -16.34 10.37 7.46
CA GLU A 7 -15.70 11.69 7.29
C GLU A 7 -14.16 11.58 7.21
N ILE A 8 -13.55 10.67 7.99
CA ILE A 8 -12.11 10.41 7.92
C ILE A 8 -11.73 9.79 6.56
N LYS A 9 -12.48 8.79 6.10
CA LYS A 9 -12.24 8.15 4.80
C LYS A 9 -12.39 9.14 3.65
N GLU A 10 -13.43 9.96 3.66
CA GLU A 10 -13.65 11.02 2.68
C GLU A 10 -12.52 12.05 2.71
N SER A 11 -12.06 12.47 3.90
CA SER A 11 -10.92 13.38 4.06
C SER A 11 -9.61 12.81 3.51
N ILE A 12 -9.34 11.52 3.75
CA ILE A 12 -8.18 10.81 3.17
C ILE A 12 -8.30 10.82 1.63
N ILE A 13 -9.45 10.40 1.09
CA ILE A 13 -9.66 10.38 -0.36
C ILE A 13 -9.46 11.77 -0.97
N ASP A 14 -10.04 12.81 -0.36
CA ASP A 14 -9.92 14.18 -0.84
C ASP A 14 -8.47 14.69 -0.83
N THR A 15 -7.75 14.43 0.26
CA THR A 15 -6.34 14.82 0.42
C THR A 15 -5.49 14.16 -0.65
N TYR A 16 -5.56 12.83 -0.78
CA TYR A 16 -4.74 12.08 -1.73
C TYR A 16 -5.14 12.32 -3.19
N THR A 17 -6.36 12.78 -3.46
CA THR A 17 -6.79 13.22 -4.80
C THR A 17 -6.23 14.60 -5.17
N LYS A 18 -6.00 15.48 -4.18
CA LYS A 18 -5.60 16.89 -4.38
C LYS A 18 -4.11 17.18 -4.16
N VAL A 19 -3.35 16.27 -3.55
CA VAL A 19 -1.92 16.46 -3.31
C VAL A 19 -1.17 16.63 -4.63
N ALA A 20 -0.63 17.84 -4.85
CA ALA A 20 0.42 18.09 -5.84
C ALA A 20 1.64 17.28 -5.38
N SER A 21 1.89 16.15 -6.04
CA SER A 21 2.73 15.12 -5.45
C SER A 21 4.22 15.44 -5.58
N ASN A 22 4.89 15.61 -4.45
CA ASN A 22 6.35 15.47 -4.34
C ASN A 22 6.77 13.99 -4.46
N GLY A 23 5.94 13.13 -5.07
CA GLY A 23 6.13 11.68 -5.00
C GLY A 23 7.38 11.21 -5.73
N ARG A 24 7.87 11.98 -6.71
CA ARG A 24 9.19 11.74 -7.30
C ARG A 24 10.32 11.83 -6.28
N LEU A 25 10.31 12.85 -5.42
CA LEU A 25 11.30 13.03 -4.35
C LEU A 25 11.21 11.92 -3.30
N VAL A 26 9.98 11.51 -2.96
CA VAL A 26 9.73 10.36 -2.07
C VAL A 26 10.31 9.08 -2.68
N ALA A 27 10.03 8.85 -3.96
CA ALA A 27 10.52 7.67 -4.67
C ALA A 27 12.04 7.63 -4.71
N GLU A 28 12.70 8.72 -5.09
CA GLU A 28 14.17 8.82 -5.14
C GLU A 28 14.84 8.72 -3.77
N ARG A 29 14.10 8.97 -2.68
CA ARG A 29 14.59 8.79 -1.32
C ARG A 29 14.65 7.32 -0.89
N PHE A 30 13.69 6.50 -1.31
CA PHE A 30 13.50 5.14 -0.78
C PHE A 30 13.83 4.01 -1.77
N TYR A 31 13.79 4.29 -3.07
CA TYR A 31 14.08 3.32 -4.13
C TYR A 31 15.37 3.68 -4.85
N SER A 32 16.18 2.67 -5.17
CA SER A 32 17.40 2.88 -5.95
C SER A 32 17.06 3.21 -7.42
N PRO A 33 18.00 3.81 -8.18
CA PRO A 33 17.79 4.03 -9.61
C PRO A 33 17.42 2.76 -10.38
N GLU A 34 18.00 1.61 -10.00
CA GLU A 34 17.72 0.30 -10.60
C GLU A 34 16.29 -0.18 -10.27
N GLU A 35 15.82 0.06 -9.05
CA GLU A 35 14.45 -0.28 -8.64
C GLU A 35 13.40 0.58 -9.36
N LEU A 36 13.72 1.85 -9.61
CA LEU A 36 12.87 2.79 -10.36
C LEU A 36 12.94 2.58 -11.88
N GLN A 37 13.96 1.88 -12.38
CA GLN A 37 14.19 1.72 -13.80
C GLN A 37 13.01 1.01 -14.49
N GLY A 38 12.46 1.65 -15.51
CA GLY A 38 11.34 1.13 -16.30
C GLY A 38 10.00 1.08 -15.56
N LEU A 39 9.89 1.72 -14.38
CA LEU A 39 8.58 2.00 -13.79
C LEU A 39 7.89 3.15 -14.54
N PRO A 40 6.57 3.08 -14.78
CA PRO A 40 5.82 4.18 -15.36
C PRO A 40 5.92 5.44 -14.49
N THR A 41 6.04 6.61 -15.14
CA THR A 41 6.10 7.92 -14.47
C THR A 41 4.97 8.11 -13.46
N SER A 42 3.74 7.70 -13.81
CA SER A 42 2.56 7.77 -12.92
C SER A 42 2.75 7.01 -11.61
N ALA A 43 3.43 5.85 -11.61
CA ALA A 43 3.71 5.11 -10.38
C ALA A 43 4.74 5.83 -9.50
N VAL A 44 5.74 6.45 -10.14
CA VAL A 44 6.84 7.15 -9.44
C VAL A 44 6.39 8.50 -8.88
N GLU A 45 5.70 9.32 -9.68
CA GLU A 45 5.27 10.66 -9.28
C GLU A 45 4.20 10.64 -8.19
N LEU A 46 3.46 9.54 -8.02
CA LEU A 46 2.41 9.37 -7.02
C LEU A 46 2.86 8.52 -5.82
N ALA A 47 4.17 8.23 -5.68
CA ALA A 47 4.68 7.49 -4.54
C ALA A 47 4.63 8.36 -3.27
N LEU A 48 3.90 7.90 -2.25
CA LEU A 48 3.71 8.63 -0.98
C LEU A 48 4.13 7.80 0.25
N GLY A 49 4.84 6.69 0.03
CA GLY A 49 5.32 5.82 1.10
C GLY A 49 6.40 6.46 1.97
N VAL A 50 6.67 5.84 3.11
CA VAL A 50 7.66 6.29 4.12
C VAL A 50 8.88 5.37 4.20
N GLY A 51 8.94 4.37 3.33
CA GLY A 51 10.05 3.41 3.23
C GLY A 51 9.99 2.58 1.95
N ASN A 52 10.67 1.43 1.97
CA ASN A 52 10.67 0.42 0.90
C ASN A 52 10.51 -0.98 1.52
N PRO A 53 9.28 -1.38 1.92
CA PRO A 53 9.04 -2.68 2.56
C PRO A 53 9.29 -3.85 1.60
N VAL A 54 9.15 -3.64 0.28
CA VAL A 54 9.41 -4.64 -0.75
C VAL A 54 10.85 -5.18 -0.68
N ARG A 55 11.82 -4.33 -0.35
CA ARG A 55 13.23 -4.74 -0.16
C ARG A 55 13.42 -5.69 1.02
N HIS A 56 12.60 -5.55 2.07
CA HIS A 56 12.74 -6.29 3.33
C HIS A 56 11.76 -7.46 3.47
N ALA A 57 10.74 -7.55 2.62
CA ALA A 57 9.71 -8.59 2.68
C ALA A 57 10.21 -10.02 2.36
N GLY A 58 11.43 -10.14 1.81
CA GLY A 58 12.00 -11.44 1.42
C GLY A 58 11.13 -12.17 0.41
N LEU A 59 10.61 -11.44 -0.59
CA LEU A 59 9.79 -12.00 -1.67
C LEU A 59 10.63 -12.97 -2.51
N ARG A 60 10.02 -14.12 -2.83
CA ARG A 60 10.66 -15.19 -3.59
C ARG A 60 9.91 -15.47 -4.89
N PRO A 61 10.60 -15.97 -5.93
CA PRO A 61 9.95 -16.39 -7.16
C PRO A 61 8.82 -17.40 -6.90
N GLY A 62 7.68 -17.23 -7.55
CA GLY A 62 6.50 -18.11 -7.41
C GLY A 62 5.56 -17.76 -6.25
N GLU A 63 5.91 -16.80 -5.38
CA GLU A 63 5.07 -16.42 -4.25
C GLU A 63 3.90 -15.51 -4.66
N VAL A 64 2.86 -15.51 -3.81
CA VAL A 64 1.78 -14.52 -3.84
C VAL A 64 2.11 -13.41 -2.83
N ALA A 65 2.32 -12.20 -3.32
CA ALA A 65 2.54 -11.00 -2.54
C ALA A 65 1.29 -10.10 -2.55
N LEU A 66 0.92 -9.51 -1.41
CA LEU A 66 -0.17 -8.53 -1.29
C LEU A 66 0.37 -7.19 -0.81
N ASP A 67 0.02 -6.12 -1.50
CA ASP A 67 0.34 -4.73 -1.20
C ASP A 67 -0.91 -4.01 -0.67
N LEU A 68 -0.87 -3.59 0.59
CA LEU A 68 -1.97 -2.89 1.24
C LEU A 68 -1.85 -1.39 1.01
N GLY A 69 -2.91 -0.78 0.46
CA GLY A 69 -2.92 0.62 0.07
C GLY A 69 -1.97 0.88 -1.09
N SER A 70 -2.11 0.10 -2.16
CA SER A 70 -1.13 0.04 -3.25
C SER A 70 -0.94 1.36 -4.02
N GLY A 71 -1.88 2.31 -3.92
CA GLY A 71 -1.85 3.56 -4.65
C GLY A 71 -1.72 3.33 -6.16
N ALA A 72 -0.86 4.09 -6.82
CA ALA A 72 -0.54 3.91 -8.23
C ALA A 72 0.35 2.67 -8.54
N GLY A 73 0.69 1.88 -7.52
CA GLY A 73 1.27 0.54 -7.65
C GLY A 73 2.79 0.47 -7.58
N ILE A 74 3.52 1.48 -7.09
CA ILE A 74 5.00 1.44 -7.07
C ILE A 74 5.56 0.20 -6.35
N ASP A 75 4.98 -0.16 -5.21
CA ASP A 75 5.36 -1.34 -4.43
C ASP A 75 4.83 -2.63 -5.07
N THR A 76 3.56 -2.64 -5.50
CA THR A 76 2.95 -3.76 -6.24
C THR A 76 3.76 -4.17 -7.48
N LEU A 77 4.18 -3.21 -8.31
CA LEU A 77 4.92 -3.47 -9.55
C LEU A 77 6.32 -4.02 -9.29
N GLN A 78 6.97 -3.55 -8.22
CA GLN A 78 8.26 -4.09 -7.79
C GLN A 78 8.12 -5.49 -7.17
N ALA A 79 7.07 -5.72 -6.40
CA ALA A 79 6.73 -7.05 -5.89
C ALA A 79 6.51 -8.03 -7.05
N ALA A 80 5.77 -7.62 -8.09
CA ALA A 80 5.53 -8.43 -9.29
C ALA A 80 6.82 -8.83 -10.01
N ARG A 81 7.79 -7.91 -10.14
CA ARG A 81 9.11 -8.21 -10.70
C ARG A 81 9.88 -9.21 -9.83
N LYS A 82 9.83 -9.07 -8.49
CA LYS A 82 10.56 -9.94 -7.54
C LYS A 82 10.00 -11.36 -7.47
N VAL A 83 8.67 -11.52 -7.43
CA VAL A 83 8.03 -12.85 -7.42
C VAL A 83 8.04 -13.53 -8.80
N GLY A 84 8.38 -12.78 -9.85
CA GLY A 84 8.56 -13.31 -11.20
C GLY A 84 7.26 -13.83 -11.84
N PRO A 85 7.34 -14.33 -13.09
CA PRO A 85 6.17 -14.68 -13.90
C PRO A 85 5.38 -15.88 -13.36
N SER A 86 5.97 -16.72 -12.50
CA SER A 86 5.28 -17.81 -11.82
C SER A 86 4.62 -17.41 -10.50
N GLY A 87 4.93 -16.22 -9.99
CA GLY A 87 4.31 -15.65 -8.79
C GLY A 87 3.17 -14.70 -9.13
N LYS A 88 2.65 -14.01 -8.12
CA LYS A 88 1.57 -13.03 -8.27
C LYS A 88 1.75 -11.87 -7.29
N ALA A 89 1.55 -10.64 -7.76
CA ALA A 89 1.45 -9.47 -6.90
C ALA A 89 0.02 -8.93 -6.94
N ILE A 90 -0.57 -8.74 -5.78
CA ILE A 90 -1.92 -8.22 -5.59
C ILE A 90 -1.80 -6.84 -4.97
N GLY A 91 -2.30 -5.81 -5.64
CA GLY A 91 -2.47 -4.47 -5.05
C GLY A 91 -3.90 -4.30 -4.55
N LEU A 92 -4.08 -3.92 -3.29
CA LEU A 92 -5.37 -3.59 -2.70
C LEU A 92 -5.43 -2.08 -2.42
N ASP A 93 -6.41 -1.40 -2.99
CA ASP A 93 -6.67 0.02 -2.71
C ASP A 93 -8.18 0.28 -2.65
N MET A 94 -8.59 1.35 -1.99
CA MET A 94 -10.00 1.72 -1.87
C MET A 94 -10.40 2.85 -2.84
N THR A 95 -9.44 3.49 -3.50
CA THR A 95 -9.68 4.67 -4.32
C THR A 95 -9.74 4.31 -5.82
N PRO A 96 -10.89 4.53 -6.49
CA PRO A 96 -11.07 4.15 -7.90
C PRO A 96 -10.00 4.75 -8.83
N GLU A 97 -9.54 5.96 -8.53
CA GLU A 97 -8.52 6.65 -9.32
C GLU A 97 -7.14 6.00 -9.21
N MET A 98 -6.70 5.60 -8.01
CA MET A 98 -5.44 4.88 -7.85
C MET A 98 -5.51 3.49 -8.47
N ILE A 99 -6.64 2.79 -8.31
CA ILE A 99 -6.88 1.48 -8.92
C ILE A 99 -6.76 1.57 -10.44
N ARG A 100 -7.38 2.57 -11.07
CA ARG A 100 -7.29 2.82 -12.50
C ARG A 100 -5.84 3.04 -12.94
N ARG A 101 -5.08 3.83 -12.18
CA ARG A 101 -3.66 4.12 -12.47
C ARG A 101 -2.77 2.89 -12.29
N ALA A 102 -2.93 2.13 -11.21
CA ALA A 102 -2.17 0.92 -10.95
C ALA A 102 -2.37 -0.12 -12.06
N ARG A 103 -3.62 -0.33 -12.51
CA ARG A 103 -3.94 -1.21 -13.65
C ARG A 103 -3.27 -0.72 -14.94
N ALA A 104 -3.34 0.57 -15.24
CA ALA A 104 -2.69 1.15 -16.41
C ALA A 104 -1.16 1.01 -16.35
N ASN A 105 -0.56 1.20 -15.18
CA ASN A 105 0.88 1.05 -14.97
C ASN A 105 1.33 -0.41 -15.15
N ALA A 106 0.60 -1.37 -14.58
CA ALA A 106 0.87 -2.80 -14.76
C ALA A 106 0.78 -3.21 -16.25
N GLN A 107 -0.24 -2.71 -16.96
CA GLN A 107 -0.41 -2.94 -18.39
C GLN A 107 0.73 -2.33 -19.21
N ALA A 108 1.14 -1.09 -18.91
CA ALA A 108 2.24 -0.41 -19.58
C ALA A 108 3.57 -1.14 -19.43
N MET A 109 3.75 -1.88 -18.33
CA MET A 109 4.91 -2.73 -18.09
C MET A 109 4.78 -4.15 -18.66
N GLY A 110 3.62 -4.52 -19.21
CA GLY A 110 3.36 -5.88 -19.70
C GLY A 110 3.34 -6.94 -18.61
N LEU A 111 3.06 -6.56 -17.35
CA LEU A 111 3.07 -7.48 -16.22
C LEU A 111 1.73 -8.23 -16.12
N ALA A 112 1.72 -9.47 -16.59
CA ALA A 112 0.55 -10.35 -16.52
C ALA A 112 0.32 -10.95 -15.11
N ASN A 113 1.30 -10.84 -14.22
CA ASN A 113 1.26 -11.38 -12.86
C ASN A 113 0.83 -10.35 -11.79
N VAL A 114 0.22 -9.25 -12.21
CA VAL A 114 -0.33 -8.21 -11.32
C VAL A 114 -1.86 -8.28 -11.32
N GLU A 115 -2.45 -8.29 -10.13
CA GLU A 115 -3.90 -8.13 -9.92
C GLU A 115 -4.16 -6.91 -9.03
N ILE A 116 -5.10 -6.05 -9.41
CA ILE A 116 -5.49 -4.88 -8.60
C ILE A 116 -6.94 -5.05 -8.15
N LEU A 117 -7.12 -5.18 -6.84
CA LEU A 117 -8.40 -5.36 -6.16
C LEU A 117 -8.87 -4.04 -5.55
N GLU A 118 -10.18 -3.81 -5.64
CA GLU A 118 -10.84 -2.71 -4.94
C GLU A 118 -11.35 -3.20 -3.60
N GLY A 119 -11.01 -2.50 -2.52
CA GLY A 119 -11.59 -2.78 -1.22
C GLY A 119 -10.83 -2.17 -0.05
N PRO A 120 -11.48 -2.10 1.12
CA PRO A 120 -10.86 -1.65 2.35
C PRO A 120 -9.92 -2.74 2.93
N MET A 121 -8.86 -2.31 3.62
CA MET A 121 -7.92 -3.22 4.31
C MET A 121 -8.60 -3.95 5.48
N GLU A 122 -9.71 -3.41 5.98
CA GLU A 122 -10.51 -3.97 7.06
C GLU A 122 -11.37 -5.16 6.62
N ALA A 123 -11.60 -5.35 5.32
CA ALA A 123 -12.40 -6.44 4.77
C ALA A 123 -11.89 -6.80 3.37
N MET A 124 -10.79 -7.55 3.34
CA MET A 124 -10.08 -7.86 2.10
C MET A 124 -10.87 -8.90 1.29
N PRO A 125 -11.15 -8.67 -0.01
CA PRO A 125 -11.78 -9.66 -0.89
C PRO A 125 -10.78 -10.74 -1.33
N ILE A 126 -10.06 -11.32 -0.35
CA ILE A 126 -8.96 -12.26 -0.54
C ILE A 126 -9.25 -13.50 0.34
N PRO A 127 -9.08 -14.73 -0.17
CA PRO A 127 -9.30 -15.94 0.61
C PRO A 127 -8.38 -16.07 1.84
N ASP A 128 -8.80 -16.91 2.79
CA ASP A 128 -7.98 -17.28 3.93
C ASP A 128 -6.71 -18.01 3.46
N ALA A 129 -5.60 -17.80 4.17
CA ALA A 129 -4.34 -18.51 3.99
C ALA A 129 -3.89 -18.63 2.52
N SER A 130 -4.03 -17.55 1.73
CA SER A 130 -3.70 -17.54 0.30
C SER A 130 -2.48 -16.72 -0.08
N VAL A 131 -1.94 -15.91 0.83
CA VAL A 131 -0.83 -14.97 0.57
C VAL A 131 0.44 -15.42 1.30
N ASP A 132 1.59 -15.38 0.62
CA ASP A 132 2.89 -15.74 1.19
C ASP A 132 3.56 -14.56 1.91
N ALA A 133 3.38 -13.34 1.37
CA ALA A 133 3.93 -12.12 1.94
C ALA A 133 2.98 -10.93 1.77
N ILE A 134 2.82 -10.13 2.83
CA ILE A 134 2.11 -8.85 2.80
C ILE A 134 3.10 -7.72 2.99
N ILE A 135 2.97 -6.68 2.17
CA ILE A 135 3.69 -5.42 2.29
C ILE A 135 2.70 -4.28 2.56
N SER A 136 3.14 -3.28 3.31
CA SER A 136 2.38 -2.04 3.53
C SER A 136 3.33 -0.87 3.75
N ASN A 137 3.03 0.27 3.12
CA ASN A 137 3.90 1.44 3.11
C ASN A 137 3.12 2.72 3.45
N GLY A 138 3.12 3.11 4.73
CA GLY A 138 2.56 4.38 5.19
C GLY A 138 1.03 4.47 5.23
N VAL A 139 0.31 3.34 5.20
CA VAL A 139 -1.16 3.34 5.12
C VAL A 139 -1.87 2.77 6.36
N ILE A 140 -1.18 2.00 7.22
CA ILE A 140 -1.83 1.39 8.40
C ILE A 140 -2.27 2.47 9.39
N ASN A 141 -1.51 3.57 9.48
CA ASN A 141 -1.88 4.68 10.34
C ASN A 141 -3.18 5.39 9.94
N LEU A 142 -3.58 5.32 8.67
CA LEU A 142 -4.77 6.00 8.12
C LEU A 142 -6.09 5.33 8.52
N THR A 143 -6.06 4.12 9.08
CA THR A 143 -7.27 3.45 9.57
C THR A 143 -7.48 3.64 11.08
N MET A 144 -8.74 3.85 11.46
CA MET A 144 -9.21 3.82 12.85
C MET A 144 -9.32 2.39 13.39
N ARG A 145 -9.41 1.38 12.51
CA ARG A 145 -9.71 -0.02 12.86
C ARG A 145 -8.49 -0.92 12.70
N LYS A 146 -7.34 -0.46 13.19
CA LYS A 146 -6.04 -1.17 13.11
C LYS A 146 -6.14 -2.64 13.53
N SER A 147 -6.81 -2.93 14.65
CA SER A 147 -6.99 -4.32 15.12
C SER A 147 -7.74 -5.21 14.13
N GLN A 148 -8.64 -4.66 13.32
CA GLN A 148 -9.31 -5.41 12.27
C GLN A 148 -8.41 -5.63 11.07
N VAL A 149 -7.64 -4.62 10.66
CA VAL A 149 -6.64 -4.77 9.60
C VAL A 149 -5.62 -5.85 9.97
N PHE A 150 -5.13 -5.88 11.21
CA PHE A 150 -4.23 -6.94 11.67
C PHE A 150 -4.90 -8.33 11.69
N ARG A 151 -6.21 -8.43 11.98
CA ARG A 151 -6.95 -9.69 11.85
C ARG A 151 -7.05 -10.15 10.39
N GLU A 152 -7.33 -9.24 9.47
CA GLU A 152 -7.37 -9.56 8.03
C GLU A 152 -5.99 -9.97 7.49
N ILE A 153 -4.93 -9.24 7.89
CA ILE A 153 -3.54 -9.61 7.59
C ILE A 153 -3.27 -11.05 8.04
N HIS A 154 -3.62 -11.39 9.28
CA HIS A 154 -3.45 -12.75 9.79
C HIS A 154 -4.30 -13.77 9.03
N ARG A 155 -5.55 -13.44 8.70
CA ARG A 155 -6.49 -14.33 8.00
C ARG A 155 -5.99 -14.72 6.61
N VAL A 156 -5.51 -13.76 5.82
CA VAL A 156 -5.12 -14.00 4.42
C VAL A 156 -3.69 -14.56 4.29
N LEU A 157 -2.85 -14.39 5.31
CA LEU A 157 -1.51 -15.00 5.34
C LEU A 157 -1.60 -16.51 5.47
N LYS A 158 -0.83 -17.21 4.62
CA LYS A 158 -0.52 -18.63 4.81
C LYS A 158 0.20 -18.84 6.15
N PRO A 159 0.07 -20.03 6.78
CA PRO A 159 0.97 -20.41 7.86
C PRO A 159 2.44 -20.25 7.45
N GLY A 160 3.23 -19.52 8.25
CA GLY A 160 4.62 -19.18 7.92
C GLY A 160 4.80 -18.02 6.92
N GLY A 161 3.71 -17.36 6.51
CA GLY A 161 3.73 -16.14 5.73
C GLY A 161 4.32 -14.96 6.50
N ARG A 162 4.68 -13.90 5.77
CA ARG A 162 5.42 -12.75 6.31
C ARG A 162 4.62 -11.46 6.14
N PHE A 163 4.67 -10.59 7.14
CA PHE A 163 4.17 -9.22 7.02
C PHE A 163 5.33 -8.24 7.20
N CYS A 164 5.54 -7.37 6.22
CA CYS A 164 6.57 -6.34 6.24
C CYS A 164 5.91 -4.96 6.11
N VAL A 165 6.13 -4.09 7.09
CA VAL A 165 5.50 -2.78 7.14
C VAL A 165 6.55 -1.69 7.31
N ALA A 166 6.40 -0.61 6.56
CA ALA A 166 7.05 0.67 6.82
C ALA A 166 5.95 1.66 7.18
N ASP A 167 5.96 2.19 8.40
CA ASP A 167 5.01 3.20 8.85
C ASP A 167 5.65 4.14 9.89
N MET A 168 5.01 5.28 10.13
CA MET A 168 5.44 6.25 11.13
C MET A 168 5.04 5.80 12.53
N LEU A 169 5.93 6.01 13.50
CA LEU A 169 5.67 5.74 14.90
C LEU A 169 6.00 6.99 15.72
N ILE A 170 5.25 7.19 16.79
CA ILE A 170 5.55 8.20 17.80
C ILE A 170 6.21 7.53 19.01
N ASN A 171 6.98 8.29 19.78
CA ASN A 171 7.38 7.89 21.11
C ASN A 171 6.51 8.62 22.14
N GLY A 172 5.78 7.87 22.97
CA GLY A 172 4.79 8.41 23.91
C GLY A 172 3.37 8.43 23.34
N GLU A 173 2.48 9.20 23.97
CA GLU A 173 1.09 9.36 23.55
C GLU A 173 0.92 10.60 22.67
N LEU A 174 0.07 10.51 21.64
CA LEU A 174 -0.33 11.68 20.87
C LEU A 174 -1.19 12.58 21.76
N PRO A 175 -0.95 13.91 21.79
CA PRO A 175 -1.87 14.83 22.45
C PRO A 175 -3.29 14.69 21.89
N ASP A 176 -4.31 14.78 22.75
CA ASP A 176 -5.73 14.66 22.36
C ASP A 176 -6.11 15.62 21.23
N GLU A 177 -5.47 16.79 21.18
CA GLU A 177 -5.65 17.82 20.15
C GLU A 177 -5.25 17.31 18.76
N VAL A 178 -4.23 16.45 18.68
CA VAL A 178 -3.75 15.86 17.42
C VAL A 178 -4.63 14.67 17.04
N LEU A 179 -4.97 13.80 18.01
CA LEU A 179 -5.84 12.63 17.75
C LEU A 179 -7.21 13.02 17.18
N ASN A 180 -7.75 14.16 17.60
CA ASN A 180 -9.07 14.62 17.20
C ASN A 180 -9.06 15.58 16.00
N HIS A 181 -7.88 15.87 15.41
CA HIS A 181 -7.78 16.77 14.26
C HIS A 181 -7.80 15.99 12.93
N PRO A 182 -8.68 16.32 11.96
CA PRO A 182 -8.83 15.56 10.70
C PRO A 182 -7.52 15.37 9.93
N THR A 183 -6.66 16.40 9.91
CA THR A 183 -5.40 16.38 9.15
C THR A 183 -4.32 15.50 9.78
N ALA A 184 -4.43 15.13 11.05
CA ALA A 184 -3.48 14.21 11.68
C ALA A 184 -3.59 12.77 11.15
N TRP A 185 -4.72 12.46 10.50
CA TRP A 185 -5.01 11.15 9.93
C TRP A 185 -4.72 11.06 8.42
N THR A 186 -4.25 12.13 7.79
CA THR A 186 -4.02 12.20 6.34
C THR A 186 -2.55 12.23 5.95
N GLY A 187 -1.62 12.13 6.91
CA GLY A 187 -0.17 12.14 6.69
C GLY A 187 0.43 13.54 6.70
#